data_AF-A0A7C3WUK7-F1
#
_entry.id   AF-A0A7C3WUK7-F1
#
_cell.length_a   1.000
_cell.length_b   1.000
_cell.length_c   1.000
_cell.angle_alpha   90.00
_cell.angle_beta   90.00
_cell.angle_gamma   90.00
#
_symmetry.space_group_name_H-M   'P 1'
#
loop_
_entity.id
_entity.type
_entity.pdbx_description
1 polymer ?
#
loop_
_entity_poly.entity_id
_entity_poly.type
_entity_poly.pdbx_seq_one_letter_code
_entity_poly.pdbx_strand_id
1 'polypeptide(L)'
;MAKVKVKFPSIFSKFTNGTKEVEVTALTLKETLEKLEEKFGEKFKQALFNEDGSLKRTINVLLNGRNVRFLNFQEVKLNDNDEISVIPAVGGGSITLSISDLERYSRQITLKKIGLEGQKKLKEAKVLIAGVGGLGCVSALQLAAMGVGYLKIIDQDVVDVTNLHRQILY
;
A
#
# COMPACT_ATOMS: atom_id res chain seq x y z
N MET A 1 10.36 -4.37 29.04
CA MET A 1 10.41 -4.34 27.56
C MET A 1 9.10 -4.94 27.08
N ALA A 2 8.48 -4.35 26.06
CA ALA A 2 7.22 -4.83 25.51
C ALA A 2 7.46 -5.71 24.28
N LYS A 3 6.71 -6.80 24.14
CA LYS A 3 6.70 -7.64 22.94
C LYS A 3 5.70 -7.07 21.94
N VAL A 4 6.17 -6.56 20.82
CA VAL A 4 5.36 -5.89 19.80
C VAL A 4 5.41 -6.61 18.46
N LYS A 5 4.34 -6.47 17.68
CA LYS A 5 4.22 -7.07 16.34
C LYS A 5 4.39 -6.00 15.28
N VAL A 6 5.42 -6.12 14.45
CA VAL A 6 5.69 -5.19 13.35
C VAL A 6 5.21 -5.80 12.04
N LYS A 7 4.35 -5.09 11.31
CA LYS A 7 3.80 -5.49 10.01
C LYS A 7 4.33 -4.62 8.88
N PHE A 8 4.55 -5.28 7.75
CA PHE A 8 5.06 -4.69 6.53
C PHE A 8 4.14 -5.01 5.35
N PRO A 9 3.70 -4.01 4.56
CA PRO A 9 3.07 -4.26 3.28
C PRO A 9 4.01 -5.02 2.35
N SER A 10 3.43 -5.76 1.41
CA SER A 10 4.18 -6.64 0.48
C SER A 10 5.27 -5.90 -0.33
N ILE A 11 5.17 -4.58 -0.50
CA ILE A 11 6.21 -3.76 -1.15
C ILE A 11 7.55 -3.79 -0.40
N PHE A 12 7.54 -3.97 0.92
CA PHE A 12 8.76 -4.09 1.72
C PHE A 12 9.37 -5.47 1.71
N SER A 13 8.73 -6.47 1.08
CA SER A 13 9.22 -7.84 1.01
C SER A 13 10.66 -7.96 0.49
N LYS A 14 11.09 -7.02 -0.37
CA LYS A 14 12.46 -6.96 -0.90
C LYS A 14 13.51 -6.53 0.14
N PHE A 15 13.06 -5.86 1.19
CA PHE A 15 13.87 -5.36 2.29
C PHE A 15 13.75 -6.23 3.55
N THR A 16 12.69 -7.02 3.67
CA THR A 16 12.39 -7.86 4.85
C THR A 16 12.60 -9.35 4.61
N ASN A 17 13.39 -9.74 3.59
CA ASN A 17 13.61 -11.14 3.20
C ASN A 17 12.31 -11.95 3.04
N GLY A 18 11.23 -11.33 2.55
CA GLY A 18 9.92 -11.98 2.38
C GLY A 18 9.01 -11.98 3.61
N THR A 19 9.49 -11.58 4.78
CA THR A 19 8.65 -11.55 6.00
C THR A 19 7.68 -10.37 5.98
N LYS A 20 6.40 -10.67 6.18
CA LYS A 20 5.32 -9.66 6.31
C LYS A 20 5.13 -9.18 7.73
N GLU A 21 5.56 -9.98 8.70
CA GLU A 21 5.45 -9.67 10.11
C GLU A 21 6.67 -10.15 10.89
N VAL A 22 7.05 -9.39 11.91
CA VAL A 22 8.14 -9.71 12.82
C VAL A 22 7.74 -9.32 14.23
N GLU A 23 7.98 -10.23 15.18
CA GLU A 23 7.92 -9.90 16.60
C GLU A 23 9.25 -9.31 17.07
N VAL A 24 9.19 -8.20 17.79
CA VAL A 24 10.35 -7.51 18.37
C VAL A 24 10.03 -7.18 19.82
N THR A 25 11.01 -7.32 20.70
CA THR A 25 10.89 -6.89 22.10
C THR A 25 11.59 -5.54 22.24
N ALA A 26 10.87 -4.48 22.62
CA ALA A 26 11.40 -3.12 22.74
C ALA A 26 10.60 -2.27 23.75
N LEU A 27 11.20 -1.23 24.32
CA LEU A 27 10.52 -0.27 25.20
C LEU A 27 9.91 0.89 24.42
N THR A 28 10.54 1.28 23.32
CA THR A 28 10.14 2.43 22.51
C THR A 28 10.07 2.09 21.03
N LEU A 29 9.36 2.94 20.29
CA LEU A 29 9.26 2.83 18.84
C LEU A 29 10.62 3.00 18.14
N LYS A 30 11.49 3.88 18.67
CA LYS A 30 12.86 4.06 18.19
C LYS A 30 13.68 2.78 18.33
N GLU A 31 13.68 2.18 19.53
CA GLU A 31 14.37 0.91 19.79
C GLU A 31 13.85 -0.22 18.89
N THR A 32 12.55 -0.22 18.59
CA THR A 32 11.96 -1.19 17.66
C THR A 32 12.55 -1.05 16.26
N LEU A 33 12.66 0.18 15.74
CA LEU A 33 13.22 0.42 14.41
C LEU A 33 14.72 0.08 14.36
N GLU A 34 15.49 0.42 15.40
CA GLU A 34 16.91 0.06 15.49
C GLU A 34 17.10 -1.47 15.45
N LYS A 35 16.30 -2.24 16.19
CA LYS A 35 16.34 -3.72 16.15
C LYS A 35 15.95 -4.29 14.79
N LEU A 36 15.04 -3.64 14.06
CA LEU A 36 14.70 -4.04 12.70
C LEU A 36 15.82 -3.74 11.71
N GLU A 37 16.55 -2.62 11.90
CA GLU A 37 17.76 -2.31 11.12
C GLU A 37 18.83 -3.39 11.32
N GLU A 38 19.10 -3.78 12.57
CA GLU A 38 20.06 -4.85 12.88
C GLU A 38 19.66 -6.17 12.24
N LYS A 39 18.35 -6.48 12.23
CA LYS A 39 17.81 -7.73 11.69
C LYS A 39 17.82 -7.82 10.16
N PHE A 40 17.45 -6.74 9.47
CA PHE A 40 17.25 -6.73 8.02
C PHE A 40 18.40 -6.08 7.24
N GLY A 41 19.32 -5.41 7.95
CA GLY A 41 20.53 -4.83 7.39
C GLY A 41 20.31 -3.51 6.66
N GLU A 42 21.36 -3.08 5.96
CA GLU A 42 21.50 -1.73 5.43
C GLU A 42 20.45 -1.35 4.38
N LYS A 43 20.00 -2.32 3.56
CA LYS A 43 18.96 -2.09 2.55
C LYS A 43 17.62 -1.70 3.16
N PHE A 44 17.29 -2.25 4.32
CA PHE A 44 16.08 -1.88 5.06
C PHE A 44 16.21 -0.47 5.65
N LYS A 45 17.37 -0.15 6.23
CA LYS A 45 17.67 1.19 6.72
C LYS A 45 17.51 2.25 5.63
N GLN A 46 18.09 2.01 4.46
CA GLN A 46 17.97 2.92 3.30
C GLN A 46 16.52 3.04 2.80
N ALA A 47 15.66 2.06 3.02
CA ALA A 47 14.25 2.14 2.64
C ALA A 47 13.43 3.03 3.58
N LEU A 48 13.76 3.05 4.88
CA LEU A 48 13.00 3.77 5.91
C LEU A 48 13.58 5.15 6.25
N PHE A 49 14.90 5.31 6.25
CA PHE A 49 15.60 6.48 6.78
C PHE A 49 16.36 7.26 5.71
N ASN A 50 16.48 8.56 5.93
CA ASN A 50 17.39 9.45 5.22
C ASN A 50 18.83 9.26 5.73
N GLU A 51 19.80 9.83 5.03
CA GLU A 51 21.23 9.77 5.40
C GLU A 51 21.53 10.44 6.75
N ASP A 52 20.71 11.40 7.17
CA ASP A 52 20.79 12.09 8.46
C ASP A 52 20.18 11.28 9.64
N GLY A 53 19.67 10.06 9.37
CA GLY A 53 19.01 9.22 10.37
C GLY A 53 17.55 9.60 10.65
N SER A 54 16.99 10.60 9.96
CA SER A 54 15.56 10.94 10.06
C SER A 54 14.69 9.96 9.25
N LEU A 55 13.48 9.68 9.72
CA LEU A 55 12.54 8.83 8.98
C LEU A 55 12.12 9.52 7.67
N LYS A 56 12.18 8.81 6.54
CA LYS A 56 11.81 9.34 5.23
C LYS A 56 10.39 9.88 5.25
N ARG A 57 10.18 11.06 4.64
CA ARG A 57 8.84 11.66 4.52
C ARG A 57 7.85 10.74 3.80
N THR A 58 8.36 9.84 2.96
CA THR A 58 7.63 8.81 2.22
C THR A 58 7.29 7.57 3.05
N ILE A 59 7.42 7.57 4.39
CA ILE A 59 7.16 6.43 5.27
C ILE A 59 6.33 6.85 6.49
N ASN A 60 5.12 6.35 6.61
CA ASN A 60 4.32 6.47 7.82
C ASN A 60 4.52 5.24 8.71
N VAL A 61 4.58 5.46 10.01
CA VAL A 61 4.52 4.37 10.99
C VAL A 61 3.26 4.56 11.80
N LEU A 62 2.51 3.48 11.94
CA LEU A 62 1.24 3.45 12.65
C LEU A 62 1.40 2.56 13.87
N LEU A 63 0.98 3.05 15.03
CA LEU A 63 0.84 2.27 16.24
C LEU A 63 -0.65 1.99 16.46
N ASN A 64 -1.06 0.73 16.47
CA ASN A 64 -2.46 0.29 16.59
C ASN A 64 -3.38 1.06 15.61
N GLY A 65 -2.91 1.26 14.37
CA GLY A 65 -3.63 1.98 13.32
C GLY A 65 -3.62 3.52 13.41
N ARG A 66 -2.97 4.12 14.42
CA ARG A 66 -2.83 5.58 14.55
C ARG A 66 -1.46 6.03 14.06
N ASN A 67 -1.40 7.02 13.18
CA ASN A 67 -0.13 7.57 12.69
C ASN A 67 0.59 8.30 13.83
N VAL A 68 1.80 7.85 14.16
CA VAL A 68 2.59 8.38 15.28
C VAL A 68 3.69 9.34 14.82
N ARG A 69 3.71 9.77 13.56
CA ARG A 69 4.69 10.72 13.00
C ARG A 69 4.71 12.07 13.73
N PHE A 70 3.55 12.56 14.16
CA PHE A 70 3.41 13.84 14.87
C PHE A 70 3.58 13.70 16.39
N LEU A 71 3.62 12.47 16.89
CA LEU A 71 4.06 12.20 18.25
C LEU A 71 5.59 12.19 18.24
N ASN A 72 6.21 12.61 19.34
CA ASN A 72 7.66 12.54 19.49
C ASN A 72 8.08 11.07 19.43
N PHE A 73 8.41 10.60 18.22
CA PHE A 73 8.61 9.20 17.84
C PHE A 73 9.61 8.47 18.76
N GLN A 74 10.50 9.24 19.37
CA GLN A 74 11.56 8.78 20.27
C GLN A 74 11.06 8.42 21.68
N GLU A 75 9.89 8.92 22.10
CA GLU A 75 9.36 8.77 23.47
C GLU A 75 8.07 7.95 23.55
N VAL A 76 7.55 7.47 22.40
CA VAL A 76 6.36 6.62 22.38
C VAL A 76 6.67 5.29 23.05
N LYS A 77 6.17 5.12 24.28
CA LYS A 77 6.25 3.86 25.04
C LYS A 77 5.33 2.82 24.40
N LEU A 78 5.83 1.59 24.32
CA LEU A 78 5.11 0.45 23.78
C LEU A 78 4.57 -0.42 24.91
N ASN A 79 3.40 -1.02 24.67
CA ASN A 79 2.78 -2.03 25.51
C ASN A 79 2.89 -3.41 24.86
N ASP A 80 2.77 -4.47 25.66
CA ASP A 80 2.72 -5.84 25.13
C ASP A 80 1.56 -6.00 24.16
N ASN A 81 1.84 -6.67 23.03
CA ASN A 81 0.95 -6.88 21.89
C ASN A 81 0.60 -5.62 21.07
N ASP A 82 1.31 -4.51 21.26
CA ASP A 82 1.17 -3.37 20.35
C ASP A 82 1.51 -3.78 18.91
N GLU A 83 0.69 -3.31 17.97
CA GLU A 83 0.88 -3.53 16.55
C GLU A 83 1.47 -2.28 15.89
N ILE A 84 2.62 -2.44 15.26
CA ILE A 84 3.31 -1.39 14.52
C ILE A 84 3.21 -1.71 13.03
N SER A 85 2.70 -0.80 12.23
CA SER A 85 2.67 -0.94 10.76
C SER A 85 3.57 0.09 10.11
N VAL A 86 4.53 -0.36 9.30
CA VAL A 86 5.39 0.53 8.50
C VAL A 86 4.83 0.59 7.09
N ILE A 87 4.25 1.71 6.69
CA ILE A 87 3.64 1.87 5.36
C ILE A 87 4.31 3.03 4.62
N PRO A 88 4.40 3.00 3.28
CA PRO A 88 4.80 4.18 2.54
C PRO A 88 3.78 5.32 2.74
N ALA A 89 4.26 6.54 2.94
CA ALA A 89 3.42 7.71 2.95
C ALA A 89 2.94 8.00 1.53
N VAL A 90 1.63 7.96 1.36
CA VAL A 90 0.93 8.48 0.18
C VAL A 90 0.76 9.99 0.40
N GLY A 91 1.26 10.81 -0.52
CA GLY A 91 1.39 12.26 -0.30
C GLY A 91 0.08 12.97 0.07
N GLY A 92 0.15 14.01 0.91
CA GLY A 92 -0.94 14.98 1.11
C GLY A 92 -1.85 14.78 2.32
N GLY A 93 -1.49 13.96 3.31
CA GLY A 93 -2.23 13.86 4.58
C GLY A 93 -3.58 13.14 4.51
N SER A 94 -4.05 12.81 3.30
CA SER A 94 -5.17 11.90 3.08
C SER A 94 -4.63 10.59 2.52
N ILE A 95 -4.95 9.48 3.18
CA ILE A 95 -4.59 8.14 2.71
C ILE A 95 -5.45 7.83 1.48
N THR A 96 -5.00 8.21 0.29
CA THR A 96 -5.71 7.85 -0.96
C THR A 96 -5.70 6.33 -1.18
N LEU A 97 -4.61 5.65 -0.82
CA LEU A 97 -4.49 4.18 -0.92
C LEU A 97 -4.54 3.56 0.47
N SER A 98 -5.56 2.76 0.73
CA SER A 98 -5.67 1.94 1.95
C SER A 98 -4.54 0.89 2.04
N ILE A 99 -4.35 0.29 3.22
CA ILE A 99 -3.44 -0.85 3.38
C ILE A 99 -3.82 -1.97 2.41
N SER A 100 -5.11 -2.26 2.25
CA SER A 100 -5.60 -3.23 1.27
C SER A 100 -5.27 -2.86 -0.17
N ASP A 101 -5.29 -1.57 -0.54
CA ASP A 101 -4.88 -1.13 -1.88
C ASP A 101 -3.36 -1.35 -2.09
N LEU A 102 -2.54 -1.04 -1.09
CA LEU A 102 -1.09 -1.27 -1.15
C LEU A 102 -0.75 -2.75 -1.32
N GLU A 103 -1.53 -3.64 -0.71
CA GLU A 103 -1.37 -5.09 -0.87
C GLU A 103 -1.84 -5.55 -2.24
N ARG A 104 -3.08 -5.20 -2.62
CA ARG A 104 -3.72 -5.60 -3.88
C ARG A 104 -2.90 -5.16 -5.10
N TYR A 105 -2.35 -3.95 -5.05
CA TYR A 105 -1.62 -3.33 -6.16
C TYR A 105 -0.10 -3.37 -5.97
N SER A 106 0.41 -4.11 -4.98
CA SER A 106 1.85 -4.20 -4.65
C SER A 106 2.75 -4.48 -5.86
N ARG A 107 2.32 -5.37 -6.77
CA ARG A 107 3.05 -5.70 -8.00
C ARG A 107 3.15 -4.50 -8.96
N GLN A 108 2.05 -3.76 -9.12
CA GLN A 108 1.99 -2.58 -10.00
C GLN A 108 2.82 -1.44 -9.42
N ILE A 109 2.70 -1.19 -8.10
CA ILE A 109 3.47 -0.16 -7.40
C ILE A 109 4.98 -0.41 -7.51
N THR A 110 5.41 -1.67 -7.58
CA THR A 110 6.83 -2.03 -7.74
C THR A 110 7.38 -1.69 -9.13
N LEU A 111 6.52 -1.49 -10.15
CA LEU A 111 6.96 -1.18 -11.51
C LEU A 111 7.43 0.28 -11.62
N LYS A 112 8.64 0.49 -12.14
CA LYS A 112 9.27 1.83 -12.26
C LYS A 112 8.41 2.87 -12.98
N LYS A 113 7.60 2.46 -13.97
CA LYS A 113 6.73 3.37 -14.74
C LYS A 113 5.42 3.73 -14.03
N ILE A 114 4.96 2.90 -13.09
CA ILE A 114 3.73 3.15 -12.32
C ILE A 114 4.12 3.75 -10.97
N GLY A 115 4.87 3.00 -10.16
CA GLY A 115 5.27 3.45 -8.83
C GLY A 115 4.06 3.65 -7.90
N LEU A 116 4.33 4.17 -6.71
CA LEU A 116 3.28 4.54 -5.76
C LEU A 116 2.42 5.68 -6.29
N GLU A 117 3.06 6.69 -6.88
CA GLU A 117 2.40 7.88 -7.43
C GLU A 117 1.47 7.54 -8.61
N GLY A 118 1.86 6.63 -9.51
CA GLY A 118 1.00 6.18 -10.59
C GLY A 118 -0.22 5.41 -10.08
N GLN A 119 -0.04 4.54 -9.07
CA GLN A 119 -1.17 3.84 -8.46
C GLN A 119 -2.14 4.80 -7.77
N LYS A 120 -1.61 5.84 -7.12
CA LYS A 120 -2.42 6.91 -6.53
C LYS A 120 -3.24 7.65 -7.59
N LYS A 121 -2.61 8.04 -8.71
CA LYS A 121 -3.30 8.67 -9.84
C LYS A 121 -4.41 7.79 -10.41
N LEU A 122 -4.18 6.48 -10.53
CA LEU A 122 -5.23 5.53 -10.93
C LEU A 122 -6.39 5.53 -9.93
N LYS A 123 -6.10 5.43 -8.62
CA LYS A 123 -7.13 5.45 -7.58
C LYS A 123 -7.95 6.76 -7.56
N GLU A 124 -7.35 7.88 -7.93
CA GLU A 124 -8.06 9.17 -8.01
C GLU A 124 -8.79 9.37 -9.36
N ALA A 125 -8.46 8.56 -10.37
CA ALA A 125 -9.04 8.68 -11.70
C ALA A 125 -10.53 8.30 -11.71
N LYS A 126 -11.28 9.05 -12.52
CA LYS A 126 -12.68 8.80 -12.84
C LYS A 126 -12.77 8.58 -14.35
N VAL A 127 -13.25 7.42 -14.76
CA VAL A 127 -13.34 7.05 -16.19
C VAL A 127 -14.80 6.76 -16.54
N LEU A 128 -15.27 7.34 -17.64
CA LEU A 128 -16.53 7.00 -18.27
C LEU A 128 -16.28 6.01 -19.40
N ILE A 129 -17.01 4.90 -19.43
CA ILE A 129 -17.03 3.93 -20.51
C ILE A 129 -18.41 4.00 -21.15
N ALA A 130 -18.46 4.42 -22.41
CA ALA A 130 -19.68 4.45 -23.21
C ALA A 130 -19.66 3.25 -24.16
N GLY A 131 -20.60 2.31 -23.95
CA GLY A 131 -20.68 1.02 -24.61
C GLY A 131 -19.78 -0.02 -23.96
N VAL A 132 -20.37 -1.16 -23.59
CA VAL A 132 -19.68 -2.26 -22.88
C VAL A 132 -19.79 -3.58 -23.65
N GLY A 133 -19.84 -3.46 -24.97
CA GLY A 133 -19.68 -4.58 -25.88
C GLY A 133 -18.26 -5.17 -25.84
N GLY A 134 -17.83 -5.87 -26.90
CA GLY A 134 -16.58 -6.67 -26.86
C GLY A 134 -15.33 -5.93 -26.35
N LEU A 135 -15.13 -4.66 -26.74
CA LEU A 135 -13.97 -3.85 -26.30
C LEU A 135 -14.20 -3.15 -24.96
N GLY A 136 -15.39 -2.60 -24.76
CA GLY A 136 -15.75 -1.88 -23.53
C GLY A 136 -15.75 -2.82 -22.32
N CYS A 137 -16.20 -4.07 -22.51
CA CYS A 137 -16.17 -5.11 -21.49
C CYS A 137 -14.75 -5.40 -20.99
N VAL A 138 -13.82 -5.67 -21.90
CA VAL A 138 -12.42 -5.94 -21.53
C VAL A 138 -11.78 -4.69 -20.93
N SER A 139 -12.06 -3.52 -21.48
CA SER A 139 -11.52 -2.24 -20.99
C SER A 139 -11.98 -1.94 -19.57
N ALA A 140 -13.27 -2.12 -19.26
CA ALA A 140 -13.82 -1.95 -17.91
C ALA A 140 -13.15 -2.89 -16.92
N LEU A 141 -13.00 -4.17 -17.29
CA LEU A 141 -12.34 -5.18 -16.45
C LEU A 141 -10.88 -4.79 -16.16
N GLN A 142 -10.13 -4.38 -17.19
CA GLN A 142 -8.72 -3.99 -17.05
C GLN A 142 -8.57 -2.74 -16.19
N LEU A 143 -9.38 -1.70 -16.42
CA LEU A 143 -9.33 -0.46 -15.63
C LEU A 143 -9.67 -0.72 -14.16
N ALA A 144 -10.65 -1.57 -13.87
CA ALA A 144 -10.98 -1.98 -12.51
C ALA A 144 -9.83 -2.76 -11.87
N ALA A 145 -9.22 -3.71 -12.60
CA ALA A 145 -8.09 -4.51 -12.12
C ALA A 145 -6.82 -3.67 -11.88
N MET A 146 -6.60 -2.64 -12.69
CA MET A 146 -5.52 -1.66 -12.52
C MET A 146 -5.74 -0.74 -11.31
N GLY A 147 -6.96 -0.69 -10.78
CA GLY A 147 -7.28 0.10 -9.58
C GLY A 147 -7.74 1.52 -9.88
N VAL A 148 -8.39 1.75 -11.03
CA VAL A 148 -9.14 3.00 -11.26
C VAL A 148 -10.21 3.14 -10.19
N GLY A 149 -10.22 4.28 -9.48
CA GLY A 149 -11.08 4.45 -8.30
C GLY A 149 -12.56 4.61 -8.61
N TYR A 150 -12.90 5.10 -9.81
CA TYR A 150 -14.28 5.28 -10.22
C TYR A 150 -14.47 4.97 -11.70
N LEU A 151 -15.32 3.99 -12.00
CA LEU A 151 -15.77 3.68 -13.35
C LEU A 151 -17.25 3.99 -13.46
N LYS A 152 -17.61 4.90 -14.36
CA LYS A 152 -18.99 5.10 -14.79
C LYS A 152 -19.18 4.35 -16.09
N ILE A 153 -20.15 3.46 -16.11
CA ILE A 153 -20.45 2.63 -17.26
C ILE A 153 -21.82 3.03 -17.80
N ILE A 154 -21.89 3.30 -19.09
CA ILE A 154 -23.14 3.55 -19.82
C ILE A 154 -23.22 2.54 -20.94
N ASP A 155 -24.13 1.58 -20.84
CA ASP A 155 -24.43 0.65 -21.92
C ASP A 155 -25.91 0.75 -22.29
N GLN A 156 -26.19 0.67 -23.58
CA GLN A 156 -27.56 0.59 -24.11
C GLN A 156 -27.82 -0.75 -24.79
N ASP A 157 -26.83 -1.63 -24.83
CA ASP A 157 -26.94 -2.92 -25.52
C ASP A 157 -27.86 -3.89 -24.77
N VAL A 158 -28.59 -4.72 -25.53
CA VAL A 158 -29.38 -5.82 -24.98
C VAL A 158 -28.53 -7.08 -25.12
N VAL A 159 -28.29 -7.77 -24.00
CA VAL A 159 -27.44 -8.96 -23.99
C VAL A 159 -28.02 -10.05 -24.89
N ASP A 160 -27.22 -10.47 -25.87
CA ASP A 160 -27.54 -11.56 -26.79
C ASP A 160 -26.57 -12.73 -26.56
N VAL A 161 -27.09 -13.97 -26.59
CA VAL A 161 -26.31 -15.19 -26.37
C VAL A 161 -25.13 -15.29 -27.34
N THR A 162 -25.29 -14.82 -28.58
CA THR A 162 -24.23 -14.79 -29.59
C THR A 162 -23.08 -13.85 -29.23
N ASN A 163 -23.27 -12.92 -28.28
CA ASN A 163 -22.28 -11.94 -27.86
C ASN A 163 -21.53 -12.33 -26.56
N LEU A 164 -22.02 -13.32 -25.82
CA LEU A 164 -21.46 -13.72 -24.53
C LEU A 164 -19.99 -14.18 -24.59
N HIS A 165 -19.55 -14.72 -25.72
CA HIS A 165 -18.15 -15.14 -25.91
C HIS A 165 -17.13 -13.98 -25.80
N ARG A 166 -17.57 -12.72 -25.94
CA ARG A 166 -16.71 -11.53 -25.88
C ARG A 166 -17.16 -10.46 -24.88
N GLN A 167 -18.31 -10.64 -24.24
CA GLN A 167 -18.87 -9.71 -23.26
C GLN A 167 -18.92 -10.33 -21.85
N ILE A 168 -17.75 -10.67 -21.30
CA ILE A 168 -17.53 -11.39 -20.01
C ILE A 168 -18.25 -10.75 -18.79
N LEU A 169 -18.62 -9.47 -18.84
CA LEU A 169 -19.32 -8.79 -17.75
C LEU A 169 -20.77 -9.27 -17.55
N TYR A 170 -21.36 -9.92 -18.56
CA TYR A 170 -22.71 -10.47 -18.54
C TYR A 170 -22.68 -11.98 -18.36
#